data_AF-A0A9D5R937-F1
#
_entry.id   AF-A0A9D5R937-F1
#
_cell.length_a   1.000
_cell.length_b   1.000
_cell.length_c   1.000
_cell.angle_alpha   90.00
_cell.angle_beta   90.00
_cell.angle_gamma   90.00
#
_symmetry.space_group_name_H-M   'P 1'
#
loop_
_entity.id
_entity.type
_entity.pdbx_description
1 polymer ?
#
loop_
_entity_poly.entity_id
_entity_poly.type
_entity_poly.pdbx_seq_one_letter_code
_entity_poly.pdbx_strand_id
1 'polypeptide(L)'
;MTKKILLFVLTIFGLVTVFMSSSVLFDWFGIREKEGNYVPFVVIANFICGFLYLIAAFGIFKDKKWSPYLLILAFIILIITFIALYFHISSGGIYETKTVKALAFRTVLTLIFTITNFKIFKK
;
A
#
# COMPACT_ATOMS: atom_id res chain seq x y z
N MET A 1 -21.28 -11.83 2.22
CA MET A 1 -20.28 -12.34 1.26
C MET A 1 -19.10 -11.38 1.08
N THR A 2 -19.37 -10.08 0.90
CA THR A 2 -18.38 -9.01 0.65
C THR A 2 -17.27 -8.89 1.69
N LYS A 3 -17.59 -9.09 2.99
CA LYS A 3 -16.62 -8.98 4.09
C LYS A 3 -15.51 -10.05 4.05
N LYS A 4 -15.86 -11.31 3.79
CA LYS A 4 -14.90 -12.42 3.70
C LYS A 4 -13.96 -12.25 2.51
N ILE A 5 -14.51 -11.79 1.37
CA ILE A 5 -13.72 -11.49 0.16
C ILE A 5 -12.73 -10.35 0.45
N LEU A 6 -13.21 -9.25 1.02
CA LEU A 6 -12.35 -8.11 1.36
C LEU A 6 -11.25 -8.50 2.35
N LEU A 7 -11.58 -9.30 3.37
CA LEU A 7 -10.61 -9.84 4.32
C LEU A 7 -9.50 -10.65 3.61
N PHE A 8 -9.90 -11.59 2.77
CA PHE A 8 -8.96 -12.45 2.05
C PHE A 8 -8.06 -11.65 1.12
N VAL A 9 -8.64 -10.74 0.35
CA VAL A 9 -7.91 -9.87 -0.59
C VAL A 9 -6.95 -8.93 0.15
N LEU A 10 -7.39 -8.27 1.24
CA LEU A 10 -6.51 -7.39 2.03
C LEU A 10 -5.36 -8.18 2.67
N THR A 11 -5.60 -9.40 3.11
CA THR A 11 -4.57 -10.25 3.71
C THR A 11 -3.51 -10.60 2.68
N ILE A 12 -3.90 -11.12 1.52
CA ILE A 12 -2.95 -11.45 0.45
C ILE A 12 -2.23 -10.20 -0.05
N PHE A 13 -2.97 -9.12 -0.31
CA PHE A 13 -2.40 -7.88 -0.81
C PHE A 13 -1.41 -7.25 0.18
N GLY A 14 -1.75 -7.26 1.48
CA GLY A 14 -0.88 -6.82 2.55
C GLY A 14 0.40 -7.65 2.63
N LEU A 15 0.28 -8.99 2.64
CA LEU A 15 1.43 -9.90 2.71
C LEU A 15 2.36 -9.72 1.50
N VAL A 16 1.82 -9.68 0.28
CA VAL A 16 2.60 -9.47 -0.94
C VAL A 16 3.28 -8.10 -0.91
N THR A 17 2.59 -7.05 -0.47
CA THR A 17 3.17 -5.70 -0.38
C THR A 17 4.32 -5.65 0.62
N VAL A 18 4.13 -6.21 1.82
CA VAL A 18 5.19 -6.27 2.84
C VAL A 18 6.38 -7.08 2.32
N PHE A 19 6.14 -8.23 1.70
CA PHE A 19 7.19 -9.08 1.14
C PHE A 19 7.98 -8.37 0.03
N MET A 20 7.30 -7.76 -0.95
CA MET A 20 7.97 -7.03 -2.02
C MET A 20 8.75 -5.84 -1.47
N SER A 21 8.15 -5.01 -0.61
CA SER A 21 8.82 -3.83 -0.07
C SER A 21 9.99 -4.18 0.86
N SER A 22 9.87 -5.22 1.70
CA SER A 22 11.00 -5.71 2.52
C SER A 22 12.12 -6.27 1.65
N SER A 23 11.78 -7.02 0.59
CA SER A 23 12.79 -7.58 -0.31
C SER A 23 13.63 -6.49 -0.98
N VAL A 24 13.04 -5.34 -1.27
CA VAL A 24 13.75 -4.18 -1.85
C VAL A 24 14.54 -3.42 -0.79
N LEU A 25 13.97 -3.24 0.41
CA LEU A 25 14.62 -2.49 1.50
C LEU A 25 15.83 -3.21 2.08
N PHE A 26 15.72 -4.52 2.27
CA PHE A 26 16.75 -5.36 2.85
C PHE A 26 17.57 -6.14 1.80
N ASP A 27 17.31 -5.86 0.52
CA ASP A 27 17.95 -6.52 -0.62
C ASP A 27 17.90 -8.05 -0.55
N TRP A 28 16.74 -8.59 -0.17
CA TRP A 28 16.54 -10.02 -0.18
C TRP A 28 16.55 -10.52 -1.62
N PHE A 29 17.26 -11.62 -1.85
CA PHE A 29 17.31 -12.30 -3.15
C PHE A 29 17.83 -11.42 -4.32
N GLY A 30 18.60 -10.36 -4.04
CA GLY A 30 19.12 -9.44 -5.06
C GLY A 30 18.02 -8.69 -5.82
N ILE A 31 16.85 -8.51 -5.21
CA ILE A 31 15.69 -7.87 -5.86
C ILE A 31 15.95 -6.38 -6.08
N ARG A 32 16.84 -5.77 -5.30
CA ARG A 32 17.20 -4.35 -5.43
C ARG A 32 17.78 -4.02 -6.80
N GLU A 33 18.63 -4.90 -7.34
CA GLU A 33 19.21 -4.74 -8.68
C GLU A 33 18.16 -4.85 -9.79
N LYS A 34 17.11 -5.65 -9.58
CA LYS A 34 16.01 -5.83 -10.55
C LYS A 34 15.04 -4.67 -10.59
N GLU A 35 14.86 -3.97 -9.48
CA GLU A 35 14.06 -2.74 -9.43
C GLU A 35 14.81 -1.52 -9.96
N GLY A 36 16.14 -1.54 -9.98
CA GLY A 36 16.96 -0.48 -10.56
C GLY A 36 16.84 0.83 -9.77
N ASN A 37 16.49 1.92 -10.46
CA ASN A 37 16.36 3.25 -9.86
C ASN A 37 14.98 3.46 -9.21
N TYR A 38 14.68 2.65 -8.19
CA TYR A 38 13.51 2.87 -7.35
C TYR A 38 13.76 4.02 -6.38
N VAL A 39 12.68 4.61 -5.89
CA VAL A 39 12.74 5.75 -4.98
C VAL A 39 12.57 5.24 -3.54
N PRO A 40 13.59 5.30 -2.67
CA PRO A 40 13.58 4.61 -1.38
C PRO A 40 12.41 4.99 -0.46
N PHE A 41 12.05 6.28 -0.41
CA PHE A 41 10.93 6.73 0.42
C PHE A 41 9.59 6.15 -0.04
N VAL A 42 9.43 5.87 -1.33
CA VAL A 42 8.22 5.23 -1.88
C VAL A 42 8.11 3.79 -1.37
N VAL A 43 9.23 3.07 -1.32
CA VAL A 43 9.27 1.69 -0.83
C VAL A 43 8.99 1.64 0.68
N ILE A 44 9.54 2.56 1.47
CA ILE A 44 9.24 2.67 2.91
C ILE A 44 7.75 2.96 3.13
N ALA A 45 7.17 3.91 2.39
CA ALA A 45 5.75 4.22 2.47
C ALA A 45 4.88 3.00 2.11
N ASN A 46 5.25 2.26 1.06
CA ASN A 46 4.58 1.03 0.66
C ASN A 46 4.66 -0.06 1.73
N PHE A 47 5.83 -0.22 2.37
CA PHE A 47 6.04 -1.16 3.47
C PHE A 47 5.10 -0.87 4.64
N ILE A 48 5.02 0.40 5.07
CA ILE A 48 4.11 0.87 6.13
C ILE A 48 2.65 0.59 5.74
N CYS A 49 2.25 0.92 4.50
CA CYS A 49 0.91 0.64 4.01
C CYS A 49 0.58 -0.85 4.01
N GLY A 50 1.55 -1.70 3.68
CA GLY A 50 1.44 -3.16 3.77
C GLY A 50 1.00 -3.63 5.16
N PHE A 51 1.64 -3.12 6.22
CA PHE A 51 1.22 -3.42 7.60
C PHE A 51 -0.16 -2.86 7.93
N LEU A 52 -0.46 -1.64 7.51
CA LEU A 52 -1.79 -1.06 7.71
C LEU A 52 -2.89 -1.91 7.08
N TYR A 53 -2.66 -2.51 5.92
CA TYR A 53 -3.60 -3.44 5.29
C TYR A 53 -3.80 -4.71 6.12
N LEU A 54 -2.72 -5.29 6.67
CA LEU A 54 -2.80 -6.49 7.50
C LEU A 54 -3.53 -6.21 8.82
N ILE A 55 -3.27 -5.07 9.45
CA ILE A 55 -3.98 -4.66 10.68
C ILE A 55 -5.44 -4.35 10.36
N ALA A 56 -5.74 -3.71 9.22
CA ALA A 56 -7.10 -3.50 8.77
C ALA A 56 -7.83 -4.83 8.50
N ALA A 57 -7.16 -5.80 7.86
CA ALA A 57 -7.69 -7.15 7.67
C ALA A 57 -8.04 -7.81 9.02
N PHE A 58 -7.14 -7.71 10.00
CA PHE A 58 -7.42 -8.19 11.35
C PHE A 58 -8.61 -7.48 12.02
N GLY A 59 -8.72 -6.16 11.82
CA GLY A 59 -9.87 -5.38 12.27
C GLY A 59 -11.19 -5.83 11.64
N ILE A 60 -11.19 -6.15 10.34
CA ILE A 60 -12.34 -6.75 9.65
C ILE A 60 -12.67 -8.11 10.26
N PHE A 61 -11.67 -8.98 10.48
CA PHE A 61 -11.88 -10.30 11.06
C PHE A 61 -12.52 -10.23 12.46
N LYS A 62 -12.14 -9.23 13.27
CA LYS A 62 -12.67 -9.00 14.62
C LYS A 62 -13.90 -8.08 14.69
N ASP A 63 -14.50 -7.71 13.56
CA ASP A 63 -15.66 -6.80 13.50
C ASP A 63 -15.43 -5.46 14.19
N LYS A 64 -14.24 -4.90 14.07
CA LYS A 64 -13.89 -3.67 14.76
C LYS A 64 -13.95 -2.43 13.85
N LYS A 65 -14.59 -1.38 14.37
CA LYS A 65 -14.80 -0.09 13.68
C LYS A 65 -13.53 0.71 13.37
N TRP A 66 -12.36 0.37 13.94
CA TRP A 66 -11.09 1.06 13.63
C TRP A 66 -10.49 0.66 12.28
N SER A 67 -10.89 -0.49 11.73
CA SER A 67 -10.46 -1.00 10.42
C SER A 67 -10.56 0.02 9.27
N PRO A 68 -11.71 0.68 9.02
CA PRO A 68 -11.82 1.69 7.96
C PRO A 68 -10.88 2.90 8.15
N TYR A 69 -10.60 3.31 9.38
CA TYR A 69 -9.69 4.43 9.67
C TYR A 69 -8.23 4.09 9.31
N LEU A 70 -7.81 2.84 9.48
CA LEU A 70 -6.47 2.38 9.06
C LEU A 70 -6.30 2.43 7.54
N LEU A 71 -7.34 2.11 6.78
CA LEU A 71 -7.29 2.21 5.32
C LEU A 71 -7.29 3.66 4.83
N ILE A 72 -8.01 4.56 5.50
CA ILE A 72 -7.89 6.01 5.25
C ILE A 72 -6.45 6.47 5.50
N LEU A 73 -5.87 6.07 6.64
CA LEU A 73 -4.50 6.45 6.97
C LEU A 73 -3.51 5.98 5.90
N ALA A 74 -3.63 4.72 5.45
CA ALA A 74 -2.82 4.19 4.35
C ALA A 74 -3.03 5.00 3.05
N PHE A 75 -4.28 5.37 2.74
CA PHE A 75 -4.58 6.18 1.56
C PHE A 75 -3.93 7.56 1.62
N ILE A 76 -3.96 8.22 2.77
CA ILE A 76 -3.32 9.54 2.98
C ILE A 76 -1.80 9.42 2.79
N ILE A 77 -1.17 8.38 3.36
CA ILE A 77 0.27 8.12 3.18
C ILE A 77 0.61 7.97 1.69
N LEU A 78 -0.20 7.23 0.93
CA LEU A 78 0.02 7.05 -0.50
C LEU A 78 -0.14 8.34 -1.29
N ILE A 79 -1.13 9.18 -0.97
CA ILE A 79 -1.28 10.50 -1.61
C ILE A 79 -0.06 11.38 -1.34
N ILE A 80 0.38 11.47 -0.09
CA ILE A 80 1.58 12.26 0.28
C ILE A 80 2.80 11.73 -0.46
N THR A 81 2.96 10.41 -0.53
CA THR A 81 4.05 9.76 -1.26
C THR A 81 3.98 10.05 -2.76
N PHE A 82 2.79 10.09 -3.34
CA PHE A 82 2.58 10.41 -4.75
C PHE A 82 2.97 11.85 -5.06
N ILE A 83 2.60 12.79 -4.19
CA ILE A 83 2.99 14.21 -4.29
C ILE A 83 4.52 14.34 -4.15
N ALA A 84 5.12 13.68 -3.16
CA ALA A 84 6.57 13.69 -2.96
C ALA A 84 7.32 13.11 -4.16
N LEU A 85 6.80 12.03 -4.77
CA LEU A 85 7.35 11.44 -5.99
C LEU A 85 7.25 12.41 -7.18
N TYR A 86 6.13 13.11 -7.32
CA TYR A 86 5.97 14.12 -8.37
C TYR A 86 7.00 15.25 -8.26
N PHE A 87 7.24 15.76 -7.05
CA PHE A 87 8.29 16.75 -6.81
C PHE A 87 9.69 16.19 -7.11
N HIS A 88 9.99 14.96 -6.67
CA HIS A 88 11.27 14.31 -6.96
C HIS A 88 11.54 14.19 -8.46
N ILE A 89 10.54 13.78 -9.25
CA ILE A 89 10.63 13.71 -10.71
C ILE A 89 10.84 15.09 -11.32
N SER A 90 10.08 16.09 -10.85
CA SER A 90 10.16 17.48 -11.36
C SER A 90 11.51 18.15 -11.05
N SER A 91 12.18 17.74 -9.97
CA SER A 91 13.53 18.19 -9.62
C SER A 91 14.65 17.45 -10.37
N GLY A 92 14.32 16.60 -11.35
CA GLY A 92 15.30 15.82 -12.12
C GLY A 92 15.77 14.54 -11.44
N GLY A 93 15.05 14.05 -10.42
CA GLY A 93 15.35 12.80 -9.74
C GLY A 93 15.23 11.60 -10.68
N ILE A 94 16.16 10.65 -10.56
CA ILE A 94 16.15 9.42 -11.35
C ILE A 94 15.00 8.54 -10.84
N TYR A 95 14.13 8.10 -11.76
CA TYR A 95 13.00 7.27 -11.42
C TYR A 95 12.73 6.24 -12.50
N GLU A 96 12.25 5.08 -12.07
CA GLU A 96 11.65 4.10 -12.98
C GLU A 96 10.17 4.39 -13.20
N THR A 97 9.72 4.28 -14.44
CA THR A 97 8.28 4.39 -14.78
C THR A 97 7.44 3.32 -14.08
N LYS A 98 8.06 2.18 -13.73
CA LYS A 98 7.46 1.11 -12.94
C LYS A 98 7.04 1.59 -11.54
N THR A 99 7.82 2.47 -10.91
CA THR A 99 7.53 3.03 -9.58
C THR A 99 6.25 3.86 -9.60
N VAL A 100 6.07 4.69 -10.63
CA VAL A 100 4.87 5.53 -10.80
C VAL A 100 3.63 4.65 -11.01
N LYS A 101 3.73 3.66 -11.91
CA LYS A 101 2.63 2.73 -12.18
C LYS A 101 2.25 1.91 -10.94
N ALA A 102 3.25 1.39 -10.22
CA ALA A 102 3.04 0.60 -9.01
C ALA A 102 2.36 1.43 -7.90
N LEU A 103 2.81 2.67 -7.70
CA LEU A 103 2.23 3.56 -6.71
C LEU A 103 0.79 3.94 -7.07
N ALA A 104 0.52 4.31 -8.33
CA ALA A 104 -0.83 4.61 -8.81
C ALA A 104 -1.81 3.44 -8.61
N PHE A 105 -1.38 2.23 -8.99
CA PHE A 105 -2.17 1.01 -8.81
C PHE A 105 -2.53 0.78 -7.34
N ARG A 106 -1.56 0.93 -6.44
CA ARG A 106 -1.76 0.77 -4.99
C ARG A 106 -2.71 1.83 -4.43
N THR A 107 -2.62 3.08 -4.86
CA THR A 107 -3.53 4.17 -4.44
C THR A 107 -4.98 3.88 -4.83
N VAL A 108 -5.22 3.44 -6.08
CA VAL A 108 -6.57 3.10 -6.56
C VAL A 108 -7.14 1.90 -5.79
N LEU A 109 -6.36 0.83 -5.60
CA LEU A 109 -6.80 -0.33 -4.83
C LEU A 109 -7.13 0.04 -3.38
N THR A 110 -6.30 0.85 -2.73
CA THR A 110 -6.53 1.30 -1.35
C THR A 110 -7.82 2.09 -1.22
N LEU A 111 -8.13 2.92 -2.21
CA LEU A 111 -9.40 3.65 -2.25
C LEU A 111 -10.59 2.68 -2.34
N ILE A 112 -10.51 1.67 -3.21
CA ILE A 112 -11.55 0.64 -3.35
C ILE A 112 -11.74 -0.11 -2.03
N PHE A 113 -10.65 -0.53 -1.38
CA PHE A 113 -10.72 -1.18 -0.07
C PHE A 113 -11.34 -0.28 0.99
N THR A 114 -10.93 0.98 1.05
CA THR A 114 -11.47 1.97 1.98
C THR A 114 -12.98 2.10 1.82
N ILE A 115 -13.47 2.35 0.60
CA ILE A 115 -14.90 2.52 0.31
C ILE A 115 -15.69 1.25 0.66
N THR A 116 -15.16 0.08 0.30
CA THR A 116 -15.83 -1.21 0.57
C THR A 116 -15.91 -1.48 2.07
N ASN A 117 -14.83 -1.20 2.80
CA ASN A 117 -14.75 -1.39 4.25
C ASN A 117 -15.71 -0.44 4.99
N PHE A 118 -15.77 0.84 4.58
CA PHE A 118 -16.73 1.79 5.13
C PHE A 118 -18.18 1.34 4.93
N LYS A 119 -18.52 0.79 3.76
CA LYS A 119 -19.86 0.25 3.49
C LYS A 119 -20.21 -0.95 4.38
N ILE A 120 -19.22 -1.76 4.76
CA ILE A 120 -19.42 -2.92 5.65
C ILE A 120 -19.73 -2.48 7.08
N PHE A 121 -19.03 -1.46 7.59
CA PHE A 121 -19.15 -1.01 8.99
C PHE A 121 -20.17 0.10 9.26
N LYS A 122 -20.69 0.74 8.21
CA LYS A 122 -21.79 1.71 8.29
C LYS A 122 -23.17 1.05 8.28
N LYS A 123 -23.25 -0.24 7.93
CA LYS A 123 -24.46 -1.05 7.92
C LYS A 123 -24.69 -1.69 9.28
#